data_AF-A0A226NAL0-F1
#
_entry.id   AF-A0A226NAL0-F1
#
_cell.length_a   1.000
_cell.length_b   1.000
_cell.length_c   1.000
_cell.angle_alpha   90.00
_cell.angle_beta   90.00
_cell.angle_gamma   90.00
#
_symmetry.space_group_name_H-M   'P 1'
#
loop_
_entity.id
_entity.type
_entity.pdbx_description
1 polymer ?
#
loop_
_entity_poly.entity_id
_entity_poly.type
_entity_poly.pdbx_seq_one_letter_code
_entity_poly.pdbx_strand_id
1 'polypeptide(L)'
;MKSQTMGIKAPIKYLKANVRTVMETSLGKKKFRIVNALTPSPVSPPAGAVDILRAGLIPLLILKLKTELDEIQELILGTLSNCLRVEASEALATDAITILKEKLTHPSAVIRSKAAQVILEISTHPEGKSTVCEEVIPILVSLLEDTDPEVQASAAGALMFTTIKPKGRCSALRAGAIPRLLKLVAEDNSKARLSAIKTLTMLAEVAEGRRELRQHTDTFEQCLRDPREAVKRAAEIAIRVIRWKPA
;
A
#
# COMPACT_ATOMS: atom_id res chain seq x y z
N MET A 1 25.28 29.58 32.04
CA MET A 1 25.06 29.62 30.58
C MET A 1 23.89 28.70 30.24
N LYS A 2 22.73 29.27 29.88
CA LYS A 2 21.54 28.51 29.43
C LYS A 2 21.50 28.63 27.90
N SER A 3 21.58 27.49 27.19
CA SER A 3 21.40 27.44 25.74
C SER A 3 19.94 27.14 25.39
N GLN A 4 19.44 27.90 24.42
CA GLN A 4 18.06 27.97 23.95
C GLN A 4 17.69 26.75 23.11
N THR A 5 16.61 26.04 23.48
CA THR A 5 15.87 25.14 22.59
C THR A 5 14.59 25.86 22.15
N MET A 6 14.72 26.68 21.11
CA MET A 6 13.60 27.36 20.46
C MET A 6 13.59 26.88 19.00
N GLY A 7 12.54 26.14 18.57
CA GLY A 7 12.45 25.79 17.14
C GLY A 7 11.45 24.74 16.66
N ILE A 8 10.84 23.89 17.50
CA ILE A 8 9.99 22.78 16.98
C ILE A 8 8.53 22.83 17.45
N LYS A 9 8.18 23.73 18.40
CA LYS A 9 6.80 23.87 18.90
C LYS A 9 5.90 24.79 18.06
N ALA A 10 6.47 25.66 17.23
CA ALA A 10 5.71 26.60 16.40
C ALA A 10 5.04 25.95 15.16
N PRO A 11 5.67 25.02 14.42
CA PRO A 11 5.07 24.39 13.23
C PRO A 11 3.83 23.55 13.56
N ILE A 12 3.86 22.79 14.66
CA ILE A 12 2.74 21.92 15.10
C ILE A 12 1.51 22.73 15.53
N LYS A 13 1.73 23.91 16.13
CA LYS A 13 0.63 24.81 16.54
C LYS A 13 -0.01 25.49 15.33
N TYR A 14 0.78 25.81 14.30
CA TYR A 14 0.30 26.28 13.00
C TYR A 14 -0.44 25.18 12.20
N LEU A 15 0.03 23.93 12.23
CA LEU A 15 -0.63 22.79 11.56
C LEU A 15 -1.98 22.43 12.17
N LYS A 16 -2.10 22.46 13.51
CA LYS A 16 -3.41 22.29 14.18
C LYS A 16 -4.38 23.40 13.87
N ALA A 17 -3.88 24.62 13.64
CA ALA A 17 -4.70 25.76 13.25
C ALA A 17 -5.13 25.67 11.78
N ASN A 18 -4.25 25.31 10.84
CA ASN A 18 -4.59 25.26 9.41
C ASN A 18 -5.47 24.07 9.02
N VAL A 19 -5.26 22.86 9.59
CA VAL A 19 -6.19 21.74 9.38
C VAL A 19 -7.55 22.04 10.02
N ARG A 20 -7.54 22.72 11.18
CA ARG A 20 -8.76 23.23 11.81
C ARG A 20 -9.43 24.28 10.92
N THR A 21 -8.70 25.20 10.31
CA THR A 21 -9.25 26.24 9.41
C THR A 21 -9.78 25.62 8.13
N VAL A 22 -9.07 24.67 7.49
CA VAL A 22 -9.58 23.97 6.29
C VAL A 22 -10.85 23.16 6.61
N MET A 23 -10.90 22.53 7.78
CA MET A 23 -12.10 21.84 8.28
C MET A 23 -13.22 22.81 8.69
N GLU A 24 -12.92 23.97 9.29
CA GLU A 24 -13.88 24.98 9.75
C GLU A 24 -14.46 25.83 8.61
N THR A 25 -13.70 26.06 7.54
CA THR A 25 -14.12 26.87 6.39
C THR A 25 -14.97 26.05 5.42
N SER A 26 -14.78 24.72 5.36
CA SER A 26 -15.54 23.84 4.45
C SER A 26 -16.71 23.10 5.12
N LEU A 27 -16.72 22.95 6.45
CA LEU A 27 -17.75 22.20 7.18
C LEU A 27 -18.34 23.06 8.29
N GLY A 28 -19.46 23.71 8.00
CA GLY A 28 -20.20 24.52 8.97
C GLY A 28 -20.53 23.75 10.26
N LYS A 29 -20.20 24.38 11.41
CA LYS A 29 -20.68 24.23 12.81
C LYS A 29 -21.11 22.86 13.39
N LYS A 30 -21.02 21.72 12.70
CA LYS A 30 -21.24 20.37 13.28
C LYS A 30 -19.94 19.80 13.87
N LYS A 31 -19.48 20.51 14.90
CA LYS A 31 -18.41 20.20 15.88
C LYS A 31 -18.83 18.96 16.70
N PHE A 32 -18.01 18.05 17.26
CA PHE A 32 -16.71 18.20 17.93
C PHE A 32 -16.18 16.79 18.35
N ARG A 33 -15.79 15.86 17.46
CA ARG A 33 -15.23 14.54 17.90
C ARG A 33 -14.00 13.98 17.16
N ILE A 34 -13.60 14.53 16.02
CA ILE A 34 -12.61 13.88 15.14
C ILE A 34 -11.14 14.09 15.59
N VAL A 35 -10.86 14.99 16.56
CA VAL A 35 -9.47 15.42 16.85
C VAL A 35 -8.67 14.45 17.76
N ASN A 36 -9.30 13.45 18.39
CA ASN A 36 -8.61 12.55 19.34
C ASN A 36 -8.12 11.20 18.76
N ALA A 37 -8.22 10.97 17.45
CA ALA A 37 -7.96 9.64 16.86
C ALA A 37 -6.51 9.35 16.43
N LEU A 38 -5.53 10.20 16.76
CA LEU A 38 -4.17 10.13 16.17
C LEU A 38 -3.11 9.38 17.02
N THR A 39 -3.50 8.45 17.89
CA THR A 39 -2.54 7.51 18.52
C THR A 39 -2.90 6.07 18.14
N PRO A 40 -2.04 5.35 17.41
CA PRO A 40 -2.37 4.01 16.93
C PRO A 40 -2.21 2.95 18.04
N SER A 41 -3.24 2.14 18.24
CA SER A 41 -3.18 0.84 18.92
C SER A 41 -3.33 -0.27 17.86
N PRO A 42 -2.66 -1.43 17.97
CA PRO A 42 -2.55 -2.39 16.87
C PRO A 42 -3.81 -3.25 16.59
N VAL A 43 -4.89 -3.13 17.38
CA VAL A 43 -5.95 -4.16 17.41
C VAL A 43 -7.38 -3.62 17.19
N SER A 44 -7.54 -2.32 16.93
CA SER A 44 -8.82 -1.74 16.51
C SER A 44 -8.59 -0.69 15.43
N PRO A 45 -9.51 -0.51 14.46
CA PRO A 45 -9.45 0.64 13.58
C PRO A 45 -9.34 1.88 14.47
N PRO A 46 -8.42 2.82 14.20
CA PRO A 46 -8.32 4.03 15.02
C PRO A 46 -9.71 4.65 15.06
N ALA A 47 -10.22 4.96 16.26
CA ALA A 47 -11.63 5.31 16.46
C ALA A 47 -12.16 6.36 15.46
N GLY A 48 -11.28 7.25 14.98
CA GLY A 48 -11.60 8.24 13.94
C GLY A 48 -11.87 7.70 12.54
N ALA A 49 -11.35 6.53 12.15
CA ALA A 49 -11.58 5.94 10.82
C ALA A 49 -13.07 5.62 10.61
N VAL A 50 -13.72 5.06 11.63
CA VAL A 50 -15.16 4.76 11.60
C VAL A 50 -16.00 6.03 11.57
N ASP A 51 -15.60 7.06 12.32
CA ASP A 51 -16.31 8.34 12.34
C ASP A 51 -16.21 9.08 10.99
N ILE A 52 -15.06 8.99 10.31
CA ILE A 52 -14.85 9.55 8.96
C ILE A 52 -15.73 8.84 7.92
N LEU A 53 -15.80 7.51 7.98
CA LEU A 53 -16.68 6.71 7.12
C LEU A 53 -18.16 7.07 7.37
N ARG A 54 -18.60 7.10 8.63
CA ARG A 54 -19.98 7.50 8.97
C ARG A 54 -20.33 8.93 8.54
N ALA A 55 -19.33 9.80 8.47
CA ALA A 55 -19.51 11.16 8.00
C ALA A 55 -19.49 11.29 6.46
N GLY A 56 -19.28 10.20 5.71
CA GLY A 56 -19.26 10.20 4.24
C GLY A 56 -18.14 11.05 3.64
N LEU A 57 -16.99 11.12 4.32
CA LEU A 57 -15.89 12.03 3.96
C LEU A 57 -14.91 11.44 2.93
N ILE A 58 -15.03 10.15 2.60
CA ILE A 58 -14.08 9.47 1.70
C ILE A 58 -14.01 10.13 0.32
N PRO A 59 -15.13 10.43 -0.38
CA PRO A 59 -15.09 11.09 -1.68
C PRO A 59 -14.41 12.47 -1.64
N LEU A 60 -14.66 13.24 -0.58
CA LEU A 60 -14.07 14.57 -0.42
C LEU A 60 -12.55 14.47 -0.22
N LEU A 61 -12.11 13.56 0.65
CA LEU A 61 -10.69 13.32 0.90
C LEU A 61 -9.95 12.92 -0.38
N ILE A 62 -10.55 12.04 -1.19
CA ILE A 62 -9.99 11.62 -2.49
C ILE A 62 -9.85 12.81 -3.44
N LEU A 63 -10.89 13.66 -3.56
CA LEU A 63 -10.84 14.84 -4.41
C LEU A 63 -9.74 15.82 -3.99
N LYS A 64 -9.56 16.00 -2.67
CA LYS A 64 -8.54 16.91 -2.11
C LYS A 64 -7.11 16.49 -2.41
N LEU A 65 -6.84 15.23 -2.75
CA LEU A 65 -5.51 14.80 -3.22
C LEU A 65 -5.05 15.52 -4.50
N LYS A 66 -5.96 16.09 -5.30
CA LYS A 66 -5.60 16.82 -6.52
C LYS A 66 -5.06 18.23 -6.26
N THR A 67 -5.50 18.88 -5.18
CA THR A 67 -5.32 20.33 -5.01
C THR A 67 -4.51 20.73 -3.79
N GLU A 68 -4.45 19.87 -2.77
CA GLU A 68 -3.79 20.20 -1.51
C GLU A 68 -2.26 20.05 -1.61
N LEU A 69 -1.54 20.70 -0.70
CA LEU A 69 -0.08 20.61 -0.59
C LEU A 69 0.38 19.21 -0.17
N ASP A 70 1.62 18.86 -0.49
CA ASP A 70 2.21 17.54 -0.23
C ASP A 70 2.02 17.09 1.24
N GLU A 71 2.28 17.98 2.20
CA GLU A 71 2.15 17.66 3.63
C GLU A 71 0.70 17.32 4.01
N ILE A 72 -0.28 17.93 3.34
CA ILE A 72 -1.70 17.65 3.53
C ILE A 72 -2.08 16.36 2.80
N GLN A 73 -1.59 16.14 1.57
CA GLN A 73 -1.81 14.91 0.83
C GLN A 73 -1.30 13.68 1.60
N GLU A 74 -0.14 13.77 2.26
CA GLU A 74 0.39 12.69 3.10
C GLU A 74 -0.52 12.33 4.28
N LEU A 75 -1.14 13.35 4.90
CA LEU A 75 -2.13 13.15 5.97
C LEU A 75 -3.42 12.55 5.43
N ILE A 76 -3.89 13.02 4.28
CA ILE A 76 -5.07 12.48 3.60
C ILE A 76 -4.86 11.01 3.25
N LEU A 77 -3.73 10.65 2.61
CA LEU A 77 -3.44 9.27 2.23
C LEU A 77 -3.30 8.36 3.45
N GLY A 78 -2.69 8.84 4.54
CA GLY A 78 -2.63 8.09 5.79
C GLY A 78 -4.01 7.87 6.42
N THR A 79 -4.88 8.87 6.33
CA THR A 79 -6.27 8.78 6.80
C THR A 79 -7.07 7.79 5.95
N LEU A 80 -6.97 7.90 4.62
CA LEU A 80 -7.60 6.99 3.68
C LEU A 80 -7.15 5.55 3.92
N SER A 81 -5.85 5.29 4.09
CA SER A 81 -5.37 3.93 4.38
C SER A 81 -6.04 3.31 5.62
N ASN A 82 -6.21 4.08 6.70
CA ASN A 82 -6.90 3.59 7.90
C ASN A 82 -8.41 3.35 7.67
N CYS A 83 -9.08 4.23 6.93
CA CYS A 83 -10.50 4.08 6.61
C CYS A 83 -10.75 2.90 5.66
N LEU A 84 -9.97 2.80 4.59
CA LEU A 84 -10.15 1.80 3.54
C LEU A 84 -9.76 0.39 3.98
N ARG A 85 -9.04 0.24 5.09
CA ARG A 85 -8.90 -1.05 5.76
C ARG A 85 -10.23 -1.59 6.30
N VAL A 86 -11.15 -0.70 6.68
CA VAL A 86 -12.46 -1.05 7.24
C VAL A 86 -13.47 -1.25 6.12
N GLU A 87 -13.53 -0.32 5.15
CA GLU A 87 -14.54 -0.30 4.09
C GLU A 87 -14.03 0.52 2.89
N ALA A 88 -14.22 0.04 1.65
CA ALA A 88 -13.73 0.70 0.43
C ALA A 88 -14.79 1.11 -0.61
N SER A 89 -16.07 0.80 -0.41
CA SER A 89 -17.19 1.11 -1.31
C SER A 89 -17.27 2.58 -1.71
N GLU A 90 -17.14 3.52 -0.77
CA GLU A 90 -17.18 4.96 -1.08
C GLU A 90 -16.01 5.37 -1.96
N ALA A 91 -14.81 4.83 -1.72
CA ALA A 91 -13.66 5.11 -2.57
C ALA A 91 -13.85 4.51 -3.97
N LEU A 92 -14.34 3.28 -4.06
CA LEU A 92 -14.58 2.58 -5.32
C LEU A 92 -15.73 3.19 -6.14
N ALA A 93 -16.66 3.89 -5.51
CA ALA A 93 -17.72 4.66 -6.17
C ALA A 93 -17.23 6.01 -6.74
N THR A 94 -15.95 6.35 -6.54
CA THR A 94 -15.33 7.60 -7.02
C THR A 94 -14.18 7.31 -7.98
N ASP A 95 -13.52 8.37 -8.46
CA ASP A 95 -12.34 8.28 -9.33
C ASP A 95 -11.04 7.98 -8.55
N ALA A 96 -11.14 7.25 -7.43
CA ALA A 96 -10.03 7.01 -6.50
C ALA A 96 -8.83 6.34 -7.18
N ILE A 97 -9.07 5.35 -8.03
CA ILE A 97 -8.01 4.59 -8.70
C ILE A 97 -7.21 5.50 -9.63
N THR A 98 -7.88 6.34 -10.42
CA THR A 98 -7.22 7.29 -11.33
C THR A 98 -6.38 8.30 -10.55
N ILE A 99 -6.93 8.86 -9.47
CA ILE A 99 -6.21 9.82 -8.64
C ILE A 99 -4.99 9.18 -7.97
N LEU A 100 -5.16 7.99 -7.40
CA LEU A 100 -4.06 7.27 -6.75
C LEU A 100 -2.98 6.87 -7.77
N LYS A 101 -3.36 6.51 -9.00
CA LYS A 101 -2.44 6.23 -10.10
C LYS A 101 -1.50 7.40 -10.38
N GLU A 102 -2.00 8.63 -10.37
CA GLU A 102 -1.17 9.84 -10.47
C GLU A 102 -0.22 10.01 -9.27
N LYS A 103 -0.67 9.64 -8.07
CA LYS A 103 0.16 9.73 -6.85
C LYS A 103 1.23 8.64 -6.73
N LEU A 104 1.08 7.53 -7.43
CA LEU A 104 2.11 6.49 -7.52
C LEU A 104 3.38 6.96 -8.26
N THR A 105 3.31 8.01 -9.09
CA THR A 105 4.45 8.57 -9.81
C THR A 105 4.91 9.92 -9.26
N HIS A 106 4.46 10.27 -8.05
CA HIS A 106 4.78 11.55 -7.41
C HIS A 106 6.28 11.69 -7.07
N PRO A 107 6.88 12.90 -7.11
CA PRO A 107 8.28 13.10 -6.73
C PRO A 107 8.60 12.71 -5.28
N SER A 108 7.67 12.95 -4.34
CA SER A 108 7.81 12.55 -2.93
C SER A 108 7.62 11.04 -2.74
N ALA A 109 8.64 10.35 -2.22
CA ALA A 109 8.59 8.93 -1.86
C ALA A 109 7.55 8.65 -0.77
N VAL A 110 7.30 9.60 0.12
CA VAL A 110 6.27 9.47 1.17
C VAL A 110 4.87 9.44 0.56
N ILE A 111 4.61 10.27 -0.45
CA ILE A 111 3.35 10.25 -1.19
C ILE A 111 3.21 8.94 -1.99
N ARG A 112 4.26 8.52 -2.70
CA ARG A 112 4.23 7.25 -3.47
C ARG A 112 3.94 6.05 -2.57
N SER A 113 4.66 5.91 -1.46
CA SER A 113 4.48 4.80 -0.51
C SER A 113 3.08 4.79 0.09
N LYS A 114 2.58 5.94 0.55
CA LYS A 114 1.22 6.06 1.09
C LYS A 114 0.15 5.82 0.03
N ALA A 115 0.33 6.27 -1.21
CA ALA A 115 -0.59 5.99 -2.30
C ALA A 115 -0.63 4.48 -2.62
N ALA A 116 0.53 3.82 -2.69
CA ALA A 116 0.63 2.37 -2.84
C ALA A 116 -0.03 1.64 -1.66
N GLN A 117 0.10 2.16 -0.44
CA GLN A 117 -0.60 1.63 0.73
C GLN A 117 -2.12 1.77 0.60
N VAL A 118 -2.64 2.91 0.12
CA VAL A 118 -4.09 3.06 -0.11
C VAL A 118 -4.59 2.07 -1.17
N ILE A 119 -3.84 1.87 -2.25
CA ILE A 119 -4.15 0.84 -3.27
C ILE A 119 -4.13 -0.57 -2.67
N LEU A 120 -3.19 -0.87 -1.77
CA LEU A 120 -3.16 -2.13 -1.02
C LEU A 120 -4.45 -2.32 -0.22
N GLU A 121 -4.86 -1.34 0.58
CA GLU A 121 -6.06 -1.45 1.42
C GLU A 121 -7.31 -1.64 0.56
N ILE A 122 -7.46 -0.90 -0.55
CA ILE A 122 -8.53 -1.13 -1.54
C ILE A 122 -8.48 -2.57 -2.06
N SER A 123 -7.29 -3.08 -2.40
CA SER A 123 -7.09 -4.42 -2.93
C SER A 123 -7.34 -5.53 -1.91
N THR A 124 -7.53 -5.24 -0.62
CA THR A 124 -7.93 -6.27 0.34
C THR A 124 -9.38 -6.72 0.13
N HIS A 125 -10.23 -5.83 -0.39
CA HIS A 125 -11.65 -6.04 -0.64
C HIS A 125 -11.93 -6.75 -1.98
N PRO A 126 -12.95 -7.61 -2.07
CA PRO A 126 -13.28 -8.34 -3.31
C PRO A 126 -13.50 -7.45 -4.54
N GLU A 127 -14.20 -6.33 -4.37
CA GLU A 127 -14.51 -5.34 -5.40
C GLU A 127 -13.22 -4.65 -5.85
N GLY A 128 -12.41 -4.19 -4.88
CA GLY A 128 -11.15 -3.51 -5.15
C GLY A 128 -10.14 -4.36 -5.93
N LYS A 129 -10.05 -5.67 -5.67
CA LYS A 129 -9.19 -6.60 -6.45
C LYS A 129 -9.54 -6.63 -7.94
N SER A 130 -10.79 -6.35 -8.28
CA SER A 130 -11.27 -6.36 -9.67
C SER A 130 -11.20 -4.97 -10.29
N THR A 131 -11.36 -3.92 -9.49
CA THR A 131 -11.33 -2.52 -9.93
C THR A 131 -9.90 -2.00 -10.12
N VAL A 132 -8.93 -2.43 -9.31
CA VAL A 132 -7.51 -2.13 -9.56
C VAL A 132 -7.11 -2.79 -10.88
N CYS A 133 -7.10 -1.97 -11.94
CA CYS A 133 -7.08 -2.44 -13.30
C CYS A 133 -5.66 -2.73 -13.80
N GLU A 134 -5.58 -3.29 -15.01
CA GLU A 134 -4.32 -3.60 -15.70
C GLU A 134 -3.41 -2.38 -15.89
N GLU A 135 -3.91 -1.15 -15.73
CA GLU A 135 -3.08 0.06 -15.86
C GLU A 135 -2.32 0.41 -14.58
N VAL A 136 -2.81 -0.01 -13.41
CA VAL A 136 -2.14 0.27 -12.11
C VAL A 136 -1.03 -0.74 -11.85
N ILE A 137 -1.25 -2.00 -12.23
CA ILE A 137 -0.29 -3.10 -11.99
C ILE A 137 1.11 -2.80 -12.58
N PRO A 138 1.27 -2.33 -13.84
CA PRO A 138 2.58 -1.97 -14.38
C PRO A 138 3.31 -0.90 -13.57
N ILE A 139 2.57 0.08 -13.01
CA ILE A 139 3.12 1.12 -12.16
C ILE A 139 3.56 0.53 -10.82
N LEU A 140 2.74 -0.34 -10.21
CA LEU A 140 3.15 -1.05 -8.99
C LEU A 140 4.39 -1.93 -9.22
N VAL A 141 4.52 -2.54 -10.41
CA VAL A 141 5.70 -3.34 -10.78
C VAL A 141 6.94 -2.45 -10.93
N SER A 142 6.83 -1.26 -11.53
CA SER A 142 7.98 -0.34 -11.62
C SER A 142 8.43 0.17 -10.24
N LEU A 143 7.50 0.38 -9.31
CA LEU A 143 7.79 0.79 -7.94
C LEU A 143 8.51 -0.27 -7.09
N LEU A 144 8.60 -1.52 -7.55
CA LEU A 144 9.44 -2.53 -6.90
C LEU A 144 10.94 -2.21 -7.01
N GLU A 145 11.32 -1.33 -7.94
CA GLU A 145 12.70 -0.86 -8.12
C GLU A 145 12.92 0.54 -7.54
N ASP A 146 11.96 1.09 -6.80
CA ASP A 146 12.10 2.39 -6.14
C ASP A 146 13.30 2.36 -5.16
N THR A 147 13.96 3.51 -5.00
CA THR A 147 15.06 3.66 -4.05
C THR A 147 14.60 3.64 -2.59
N ASP A 148 13.32 3.96 -2.35
CA ASP A 148 12.73 3.97 -1.02
C ASP A 148 12.14 2.60 -0.64
N PRO A 149 12.64 1.96 0.43
CA PRO A 149 12.21 0.62 0.83
C PRO A 149 10.75 0.53 1.33
N GLU A 150 10.15 1.63 1.80
CA GLU A 150 8.73 1.63 2.16
C GLU A 150 7.85 1.71 0.90
N VAL A 151 8.29 2.41 -0.16
CA VAL A 151 7.63 2.37 -1.47
C VAL A 151 7.63 0.94 -2.03
N GLN A 152 8.78 0.28 -2.03
CA GLN A 152 8.90 -1.13 -2.45
C GLN A 152 7.98 -2.05 -1.65
N ALA A 153 7.94 -1.90 -0.32
CA ALA A 153 7.12 -2.73 0.56
C ALA A 153 5.62 -2.54 0.31
N SER A 154 5.16 -1.30 0.17
CA SER A 154 3.75 -1.00 -0.14
C SER A 154 3.35 -1.49 -1.53
N ALA A 155 4.23 -1.31 -2.54
CA ALA A 155 3.99 -1.81 -3.90
C ALA A 155 3.91 -3.34 -3.96
N ALA A 156 4.85 -4.04 -3.32
CA ALA A 156 4.82 -5.51 -3.22
C ALA A 156 3.58 -6.00 -2.47
N GLY A 157 3.17 -5.30 -1.40
CA GLY A 157 1.95 -5.61 -0.65
C GLY A 157 0.68 -5.44 -1.49
N ALA A 158 0.59 -4.39 -2.31
CA ALA A 158 -0.52 -4.19 -3.24
C ALA A 158 -0.57 -5.32 -4.30
N LEU A 159 0.58 -5.66 -4.91
CA LEU A 159 0.67 -6.74 -5.89
C LEU A 159 0.27 -8.10 -5.33
N MET A 160 0.58 -8.37 -4.06
CA MET A 160 0.18 -9.61 -3.39
C MET A 160 -1.34 -9.81 -3.44
N PHE A 161 -2.13 -8.75 -3.29
CA PHE A 161 -3.59 -8.85 -3.31
C PHE A 161 -4.17 -8.82 -4.73
N THR A 162 -3.64 -7.99 -5.63
CA THR A 162 -4.14 -7.89 -7.01
C THR A 162 -3.87 -9.18 -7.80
N THR A 163 -2.76 -9.87 -7.53
CA THR A 163 -2.41 -11.16 -8.17
C THR A 163 -3.22 -12.36 -7.65
N ILE A 164 -4.13 -12.18 -6.68
CA ILE A 164 -5.09 -13.24 -6.31
C ILE A 164 -6.02 -13.55 -7.50
N LYS A 165 -6.34 -12.56 -8.34
CA LYS A 165 -7.19 -12.73 -9.52
C LYS A 165 -6.34 -13.13 -10.75
N PRO A 166 -6.81 -14.05 -11.62
CA PRO A 166 -6.07 -14.46 -12.82
C PRO A 166 -5.64 -13.30 -13.72
N LYS A 167 -6.52 -12.32 -13.95
CA LYS A 167 -6.19 -11.11 -14.72
C LYS A 167 -5.01 -10.34 -14.13
N GLY A 168 -4.97 -10.20 -12.81
CA GLY A 168 -3.87 -9.55 -12.10
C GLY A 168 -2.54 -10.30 -12.25
N ARG A 169 -2.56 -11.64 -12.19
CA ARG A 169 -1.37 -12.46 -12.47
C ARG A 169 -0.84 -12.23 -13.88
N CYS A 170 -1.72 -12.29 -14.88
CA CYS A 170 -1.32 -12.10 -16.28
C CYS A 170 -0.77 -10.68 -16.53
N SER A 171 -1.40 -9.64 -15.96
CA SER A 171 -0.93 -8.27 -16.07
C SER A 171 0.45 -8.08 -15.41
N ALA A 172 0.66 -8.65 -14.22
CA ALA A 172 1.95 -8.59 -13.52
C ALA A 172 3.07 -9.33 -14.29
N LEU A 173 2.76 -10.48 -14.91
CA LEU A 173 3.70 -11.21 -15.77
C LEU A 173 4.08 -10.37 -17.00
N ARG A 174 3.10 -9.81 -17.72
CA ARG A 174 3.35 -8.92 -18.88
C ARG A 174 4.19 -7.70 -18.51
N ALA A 175 4.03 -7.18 -17.29
CA ALA A 175 4.82 -6.07 -16.77
C ALA A 175 6.25 -6.47 -16.33
N GLY A 176 6.62 -7.74 -16.40
CA GLY A 176 7.95 -8.23 -15.99
C GLY A 176 8.15 -8.18 -14.48
N ALA A 177 7.16 -8.62 -13.70
CA ALA A 177 7.23 -8.59 -12.24
C ALA A 177 8.25 -9.58 -11.65
N ILE A 178 8.50 -10.73 -12.29
CA ILE A 178 9.28 -11.82 -11.68
C ILE A 178 10.71 -11.41 -11.31
N PRO A 179 11.55 -10.83 -12.21
CA PRO A 179 12.92 -10.47 -11.86
C PRO A 179 13.00 -9.45 -10.72
N ARG A 180 12.07 -8.49 -10.70
CA ARG A 180 11.99 -7.43 -9.68
C ARG A 180 11.60 -7.98 -8.32
N LEU A 181 10.60 -8.86 -8.29
CA LEU A 181 10.17 -9.52 -7.06
C LEU A 181 11.28 -10.45 -6.54
N LEU A 182 12.00 -11.18 -7.40
CA LEU A 182 13.12 -12.03 -6.99
C LEU A 182 14.23 -11.23 -6.31
N LYS A 183 14.53 -10.01 -6.81
CA LYS A 183 15.47 -9.09 -6.16
C LYS A 183 15.02 -8.75 -4.73
N LEU A 184 13.75 -8.39 -4.54
CA LEU A 184 13.20 -8.11 -3.21
C LEU A 184 13.19 -9.32 -2.27
N VAL A 185 13.11 -10.56 -2.81
CA VAL A 185 13.24 -11.78 -2.00
C VAL A 185 14.66 -11.93 -1.47
N ALA A 186 15.68 -11.58 -2.27
CA ALA A 186 17.09 -11.68 -1.90
C ALA A 186 17.57 -10.56 -0.97
N GLU A 187 16.86 -9.42 -0.93
CA GLU A 187 17.19 -8.28 -0.06
C GLU A 187 16.81 -8.53 1.41
N ASP A 188 17.55 -7.88 2.33
CA ASP A 188 17.32 -7.95 3.78
C ASP A 188 16.05 -7.19 4.26
N ASN A 189 15.35 -6.50 3.36
CA ASN A 189 14.10 -5.82 3.70
C ASN A 189 12.99 -6.83 4.03
N SER A 190 12.75 -6.93 5.33
CA SER A 190 11.79 -7.83 5.92
C SER A 190 10.36 -7.65 5.39
N LYS A 191 9.90 -6.42 5.21
CA LYS A 191 8.48 -6.12 4.94
C LYS A 191 8.09 -6.47 3.50
N ALA A 192 8.95 -6.15 2.54
CA ALA A 192 8.73 -6.43 1.12
C ALA A 192 8.91 -7.92 0.80
N ARG A 193 9.90 -8.59 1.41
CA ARG A 193 10.26 -9.99 1.13
C ARG A 193 9.07 -10.94 1.24
N LEU A 194 8.27 -10.86 2.30
CA LEU A 194 7.12 -11.74 2.48
C LEU A 194 6.06 -11.55 1.38
N SER A 195 5.74 -10.29 1.06
CA SER A 195 4.79 -9.96 0.00
C SER A 195 5.32 -10.39 -1.37
N ALA A 196 6.63 -10.26 -1.61
CA ALA A 196 7.27 -10.70 -2.85
C ALA A 196 7.17 -12.22 -3.03
N ILE A 197 7.51 -13.01 -2.01
CA ILE A 197 7.39 -14.49 -2.06
C ILE A 197 5.95 -14.91 -2.34
N LYS A 198 4.97 -14.30 -1.65
CA LYS A 198 3.55 -14.60 -1.86
C LYS A 198 3.08 -14.22 -3.26
N THR A 199 3.51 -13.08 -3.77
CA THR A 199 3.20 -12.64 -5.14
C THR A 199 3.78 -13.61 -6.16
N LEU A 200 5.06 -13.98 -6.03
CA LEU A 200 5.71 -14.97 -6.90
C LEU A 200 5.02 -16.34 -6.84
N THR A 201 4.55 -16.76 -5.66
CA THR A 201 3.74 -17.97 -5.51
C THR A 201 2.46 -17.89 -6.34
N MET A 202 1.77 -16.74 -6.33
CA MET A 202 0.59 -16.54 -7.17
C MET A 202 0.94 -16.56 -8.67
N LEU A 203 2.08 -15.97 -9.07
CA LEU A 203 2.51 -15.99 -10.48
C LEU A 203 2.92 -17.39 -10.94
N ALA A 204 3.45 -18.23 -10.05
CA ALA A 204 3.81 -19.62 -10.34
C ALA A 204 2.58 -20.51 -10.63
N GLU A 205 1.36 -20.07 -10.34
CA GLU A 205 0.14 -20.78 -10.76
C GLU A 205 -0.05 -20.71 -12.30
N VAL A 206 0.50 -19.70 -12.96
CA VAL A 206 0.49 -19.56 -14.42
C VAL A 206 1.68 -20.33 -15.00
N ALA A 207 1.44 -21.11 -16.08
CA ALA A 207 2.47 -21.97 -16.68
C ALA A 207 3.76 -21.23 -17.08
N GLU A 208 3.62 -20.03 -17.63
CA GLU A 208 4.75 -19.15 -17.97
C GLU A 208 5.53 -18.73 -16.72
N GLY A 209 4.86 -18.16 -15.71
CA GLY A 209 5.51 -17.74 -14.47
C GLY A 209 6.17 -18.90 -13.72
N ARG A 210 5.54 -20.08 -13.71
CA ARG A 210 6.13 -21.30 -13.13
C ARG A 210 7.42 -21.71 -13.82
N ARG A 211 7.43 -21.67 -15.16
CA ARG A 211 8.59 -22.06 -15.97
C ARG A 211 9.78 -21.15 -15.69
N GLU A 212 9.55 -19.84 -15.59
CA GLU A 212 10.59 -18.87 -15.24
C GLU A 212 11.10 -19.10 -13.82
N LEU A 213 10.20 -19.21 -12.84
CA LEU A 213 10.58 -19.36 -11.43
C LEU A 213 11.30 -20.67 -11.09
N ARG A 214 11.17 -21.72 -11.92
CA ARG A 214 11.94 -22.97 -11.75
C ARG A 214 13.45 -22.76 -11.83
N GLN A 215 13.92 -21.72 -12.52
CA GLN A 215 15.34 -21.40 -12.61
C GLN A 215 15.86 -20.66 -11.35
N HIS A 216 14.97 -20.30 -10.43
CA HIS A 216 15.25 -19.46 -9.27
C HIS A 216 14.81 -20.10 -7.95
N THR A 217 14.69 -21.43 -7.89
CA THR A 217 14.27 -22.12 -6.65
C THR A 217 15.22 -21.85 -5.48
N ASP A 218 16.51 -21.67 -5.76
CA ASP A 218 17.55 -21.47 -4.76
C ASP A 218 17.31 -20.21 -3.93
N THR A 219 16.76 -19.14 -4.54
CA THR A 219 16.37 -17.90 -3.84
C THR A 219 15.33 -18.17 -2.75
N PHE A 220 14.38 -19.08 -3.00
CA PHE A 220 13.38 -19.48 -2.00
C PHE A 220 13.96 -20.43 -0.97
N GLU A 221 14.89 -21.32 -1.35
CA GLU A 221 15.57 -22.21 -0.41
C GLU A 221 16.41 -21.44 0.60
N GLN A 222 17.07 -20.36 0.18
CA GLN A 222 17.77 -19.44 1.08
C GLN A 222 16.80 -18.84 2.12
N CYS A 223 15.57 -18.53 1.74
CA CYS A 223 14.54 -17.99 2.63
C CYS A 223 14.07 -18.99 3.72
N LEU A 224 14.38 -20.29 3.59
CA LEU A 224 14.10 -21.28 4.65
C LEU A 224 14.97 -21.06 5.90
N ARG A 225 16.05 -20.26 5.79
CA ARG A 225 16.92 -19.86 6.91
C ARG A 225 16.53 -18.51 7.52
N ASP A 226 15.45 -17.88 7.05
CA ASP A 226 14.97 -16.60 7.58
C ASP A 226 14.57 -16.74 9.07
N PRO A 227 14.94 -15.79 9.95
CA PRO A 227 14.53 -15.83 11.36
C PRO A 227 13.01 -15.74 11.56
N ARG A 228 12.25 -15.29 10.55
CA ARG A 228 10.80 -15.08 10.64
C ARG A 228 10.05 -16.26 10.06
N GLU A 229 9.29 -16.94 10.92
CA GLU A 229 8.47 -18.10 10.55
C GLU A 229 7.52 -17.86 9.37
N ALA A 230 6.97 -16.65 9.27
CA ALA A 230 6.06 -16.31 8.16
C ALA A 230 6.76 -16.36 6.79
N VAL A 231 8.05 -15.99 6.72
CA VAL A 231 8.84 -16.05 5.48
C VAL A 231 9.19 -17.49 5.15
N LYS A 232 9.65 -18.28 6.12
CA LYS A 232 9.96 -19.70 5.93
C LYS A 232 8.76 -20.46 5.37
N ARG A 233 7.59 -20.32 6.00
CA ARG A 233 6.35 -20.95 5.51
C ARG A 233 5.96 -20.49 4.11
N ALA A 234 6.10 -19.20 3.81
CA ALA A 234 5.80 -18.69 2.47
C ALA A 234 6.75 -19.28 1.41
N ALA A 235 8.04 -19.41 1.74
CA ALA A 235 9.04 -19.99 0.86
C ALA A 235 8.81 -21.48 0.61
N GLU A 236 8.47 -22.27 1.63
CA GLU A 236 8.09 -23.69 1.48
C GLU A 236 6.94 -23.89 0.50
N ILE A 237 5.89 -23.05 0.63
CA ILE A 237 4.74 -23.08 -0.27
C ILE A 237 5.17 -22.71 -1.69
N ALA A 238 5.96 -21.64 -1.85
CA ALA A 238 6.47 -21.21 -3.15
C ALA A 238 7.24 -22.33 -3.86
N ILE A 239 8.18 -22.97 -3.16
CA ILE A 239 8.98 -24.09 -3.69
C ILE A 239 8.07 -25.23 -4.16
N ARG A 240 7.07 -25.60 -3.35
CA ARG A 240 6.10 -26.66 -3.70
C ARG A 240 5.32 -26.32 -4.97
N VAL A 241 4.80 -25.09 -5.09
CA VAL A 241 4.03 -24.64 -6.25
C VAL A 241 4.90 -24.57 -7.52
N ILE A 242 6.14 -24.08 -7.41
CA ILE A 242 7.09 -23.95 -8.52
C ILE A 242 7.51 -25.33 -9.05
N ARG A 243 7.79 -26.28 -8.15
CA ARG A 243 8.24 -27.64 -8.48
C ARG A 243 7.12 -28.54 -8.98
N TRP A 244 5.86 -28.17 -8.76
CA TRP A 244 4.72 -28.97 -9.20
C TRP A 244 4.77 -29.22 -10.72
N LYS A 245 4.50 -30.48 -11.10
CA LYS A 245 4.32 -30.95 -12.47
C LYS A 245 2.92 -31.56 -12.56
N PRO A 246 2.10 -31.18 -13.56
CA PRO A 246 0.89 -31.94 -13.85
C PRO A 246 1.29 -33.39 -14.16
N ALA A 247 0.50 -34.33 -13.65
CA ALA A 247 0.63 -35.75 -13.97
C ALA A 247 0.30 -36.02 -15.44
#